data_AF-A0A543F2A4-F1
#
_entry.id   AF-A0A543F2A4-F1
#
_cell.length_a   1.000
_cell.length_b   1.000
_cell.length_c   1.000
_cell.angle_alpha   90.00
_cell.angle_beta   90.00
_cell.angle_gamma   90.00
#
_symmetry.space_group_name_H-M   'P 1'
#
loop_
_entity.id
_entity.type
_entity.pdbx_description
1 polymer ?
#
loop_
_entity_poly.entity_id
_entity_poly.type
_entity_poly.pdbx_seq_one_letter_code
_entity_poly.pdbx_strand_id
1 'polypeptide(L)'
;MTKGRDDDALSWDGDDDPTLDVGASGDTAAENASEPEADPADVDAPAATSLPDGFTAVGRGSETVGASAVVPAAVTPAATAAQRGPMGNGELIGVGVLGGVYALFAIGWIIGGLRLQDWRPFLVSDAMYRGSLWLAVLAPVLWFATVFLLTRLSRAWVRFAWLAAGVVLLVPWPFVLIGAVGQ
;
A
#
# COMPACT_ATOMS: atom_id res chain seq x y z
N MET A 1 -1.42 33.35 36.84
CA MET A 1 -1.14 32.43 35.73
C MET A 1 -2.23 32.63 34.69
N THR A 2 -1.95 33.46 33.70
CA THR A 2 -2.80 33.68 32.53
C THR A 2 -2.65 32.47 31.62
N LYS A 3 -3.66 31.58 31.58
CA LYS A 3 -3.82 30.63 30.48
C LYS A 3 -4.20 31.46 29.25
N GLY A 4 -3.22 31.82 28.45
CA GLY A 4 -3.41 32.67 27.27
C GLY A 4 -3.39 31.81 26.02
N ARG A 5 -4.31 32.12 25.08
CA ARG A 5 -4.32 31.98 23.60
C ARG A 5 -3.51 30.90 22.87
N ASP A 6 -2.37 30.49 23.39
CA ASP A 6 -1.46 29.53 22.78
C ASP A 6 -2.00 28.09 22.90
N ASP A 7 -2.87 27.82 23.89
CA ASP A 7 -3.57 26.53 24.03
C ASP A 7 -4.72 26.36 23.02
N ASP A 8 -5.26 27.45 22.47
CA ASP A 8 -6.40 27.42 21.52
C ASP A 8 -5.96 26.97 20.11
N ALA A 9 -4.68 27.11 19.77
CA ALA A 9 -4.13 26.76 18.45
C ALA A 9 -4.05 25.25 18.19
N LEU A 10 -4.22 24.40 19.24
CA LEU A 10 -4.13 22.94 19.16
C LEU A 10 -5.43 22.23 19.57
N SER A 11 -6.43 22.98 20.07
CA SER A 11 -7.77 22.46 20.27
C SER A 11 -8.59 22.69 19.00
N TRP A 12 -8.97 21.60 18.33
CA TRP A 12 -9.93 21.60 17.23
C TRP A 12 -11.37 22.00 17.64
N ASP A 13 -11.57 22.46 18.88
CA ASP A 13 -12.85 22.93 19.43
C ASP A 13 -13.16 24.40 19.05
N GLY A 14 -12.24 25.09 18.36
CA GLY A 14 -12.42 26.48 17.91
C GLY A 14 -13.29 26.66 16.65
N ASP A 15 -14.02 25.61 16.24
CA ASP A 15 -14.91 25.60 15.06
C ASP A 15 -16.34 26.09 15.37
N ASP A 16 -16.59 26.62 16.56
CA ASP A 16 -17.84 27.31 16.89
C ASP A 16 -17.80 28.80 16.47
N ASP A 17 -17.40 29.06 15.21
CA ASP A 17 -17.49 30.41 14.61
C ASP A 17 -18.95 30.67 14.21
N PRO A 18 -19.63 31.66 14.81
CA PRO A 18 -21.03 31.97 14.51
C PRO A 18 -21.26 32.49 13.08
N THR A 19 -20.21 32.69 12.29
CA THR A 19 -20.31 32.98 10.84
C THR A 19 -20.46 31.72 9.97
N LEU A 20 -20.25 30.52 10.53
CA LEU A 20 -20.52 29.22 9.89
C LEU A 20 -21.91 28.65 10.25
N ASP A 21 -22.64 29.29 11.16
CA ASP A 21 -24.03 28.94 11.47
C ASP A 21 -24.96 29.40 10.33
N VAL A 22 -25.12 28.54 9.33
CA VAL A 22 -26.10 28.68 8.24
C VAL A 22 -27.49 28.26 8.73
N GLY A 23 -27.97 28.88 9.80
CA GLY A 23 -29.36 28.90 10.22
C GLY A 23 -30.11 27.58 10.09
N ALA A 24 -29.78 26.60 10.94
CA ALA A 24 -30.64 25.44 11.16
C ALA A 24 -30.90 25.27 12.67
N SER A 25 -31.52 26.28 13.26
CA SER A 25 -32.10 26.17 14.60
C SER A 25 -33.62 26.22 14.51
N GLY A 26 -34.25 25.13 14.95
CA GLY A 26 -35.56 25.20 15.61
C GLY A 26 -36.66 24.38 14.97
N ASP A 27 -36.69 23.08 15.24
CA ASP A 27 -37.94 22.33 15.24
C ASP A 27 -38.66 22.59 16.59
N THR A 28 -39.95 22.95 16.48
CA THR A 28 -41.06 22.77 17.44
C THR A 28 -40.93 23.23 18.91
N ALA A 29 -41.57 24.37 19.24
CA ALA A 29 -42.62 24.46 20.28
C ALA A 29 -43.29 25.86 20.37
N ALA A 30 -44.62 25.85 20.50
CA ALA A 30 -45.55 26.91 20.98
C ALA A 30 -46.35 27.75 19.93
N GLU A 31 -47.49 27.18 19.57
CA GLU A 31 -48.86 27.77 19.49
C GLU A 31 -49.18 29.14 18.85
N ASN A 32 -50.16 29.03 17.94
CA ASN A 32 -51.31 29.90 17.65
C ASN A 32 -51.31 30.85 16.42
N ALA A 33 -52.16 30.43 15.47
CA ALA A 33 -53.11 31.19 14.65
C ALA A 33 -52.58 32.22 13.63
N SER A 34 -52.61 31.85 12.35
CA SER A 34 -53.51 32.40 11.31
C SER A 34 -52.94 32.14 9.91
N GLU A 35 -53.67 31.42 9.05
CA GLU A 35 -53.54 31.49 7.57
C GLU A 35 -54.07 32.86 7.08
N PRO A 36 -53.69 33.40 5.89
CA PRO A 36 -53.68 32.67 4.61
C PRO A 36 -52.60 33.03 3.54
N GLU A 37 -52.35 32.05 2.66
CA GLU A 37 -52.21 32.16 1.18
C GLU A 37 -51.01 32.89 0.53
N ALA A 38 -50.12 32.11 -0.12
CA ALA A 38 -49.59 32.36 -1.48
C ALA A 38 -48.65 31.21 -1.95
N ASP A 39 -48.97 30.58 -3.07
CA ASP A 39 -48.11 29.68 -3.86
C ASP A 39 -47.09 30.53 -4.68
N PRO A 40 -45.80 30.18 -4.73
CA PRO A 40 -45.30 29.46 -5.92
C PRO A 40 -44.17 28.44 -5.64
N ALA A 41 -44.23 27.31 -6.36
CA ALA A 41 -43.14 26.55 -7.00
C ALA A 41 -41.68 26.64 -6.50
N ASP A 42 -41.08 25.44 -6.35
CA ASP A 42 -39.64 25.07 -6.41
C ASP A 42 -38.66 25.64 -5.38
N VAL A 43 -38.27 24.84 -4.36
CA VAL A 43 -36.87 24.78 -3.90
C VAL A 43 -36.52 23.37 -3.34
N ASP A 44 -35.64 22.69 -4.08
CA ASP A 44 -34.62 21.71 -3.67
C ASP A 44 -34.87 20.77 -2.46
N ALA A 45 -35.16 19.51 -2.78
CA ALA A 45 -34.54 18.41 -2.05
C ALA A 45 -33.02 18.44 -2.33
N PRO A 46 -32.13 18.30 -1.33
CA PRO A 46 -30.69 18.46 -1.55
C PRO A 46 -30.21 17.41 -2.55
N ALA A 47 -29.79 17.87 -3.72
CA ALA A 47 -29.16 17.05 -4.75
C ALA A 47 -27.92 16.36 -4.14
N ALA A 48 -27.87 15.04 -4.24
CA ALA A 48 -26.72 14.26 -3.81
C ALA A 48 -25.49 14.67 -4.63
N THR A 49 -24.58 15.44 -4.03
CA THR A 49 -23.31 15.85 -4.64
C THR A 49 -22.46 14.61 -4.89
N SER A 50 -22.40 14.13 -6.13
CA SER A 50 -21.59 12.95 -6.46
C SER A 50 -20.12 13.32 -6.70
N LEU A 51 -19.19 12.54 -6.15
CA LEU A 51 -17.75 12.74 -6.31
C LEU A 51 -17.24 12.28 -7.69
N PRO A 52 -16.16 12.90 -8.22
CA PRO A 52 -15.45 12.42 -9.40
C PRO A 52 -14.79 11.06 -9.18
N ASP A 53 -14.54 10.32 -10.27
CA ASP A 53 -13.90 9.01 -10.23
C ASP A 53 -12.52 9.06 -9.55
N GLY A 54 -12.29 8.14 -8.62
CA GLY A 54 -11.03 8.01 -7.88
C GLY A 54 -10.96 8.80 -6.57
N PHE A 55 -12.00 9.55 -6.20
CA PHE A 55 -12.10 10.23 -4.91
C PHE A 55 -13.03 9.47 -3.95
N THR A 56 -12.65 9.41 -2.67
CA THR A 56 -13.45 8.81 -1.59
C THR A 56 -13.73 9.84 -0.51
N ALA A 57 -14.99 10.05 -0.16
CA ALA A 57 -15.34 10.86 1.00
C ALA A 57 -14.82 10.19 2.27
N VAL A 58 -14.15 10.95 3.14
CA VAL A 58 -13.70 10.51 4.47
C VAL A 58 -14.13 11.54 5.51
N GLY A 59 -14.47 11.08 6.72
CA GLY A 59 -14.96 11.94 7.80
C GLY A 59 -16.44 11.77 8.12
N ARG A 60 -16.93 12.53 9.09
CA ARG A 60 -18.33 12.49 9.57
C ARG A 60 -19.26 13.04 8.46
N GLY A 61 -20.32 12.29 8.11
CA GLY A 61 -21.23 12.67 7.03
C GLY A 61 -20.79 12.21 5.64
N SER A 62 -19.78 11.34 5.54
CA SER A 62 -19.36 10.75 4.25
C SER A 62 -20.37 9.75 3.68
N GLU A 63 -21.25 9.21 4.52
CA GLU A 63 -22.33 8.30 4.13
C GLU A 63 -23.38 8.89 3.16
N THR A 64 -23.50 10.22 3.07
CA THR A 64 -24.47 10.88 2.18
C THR A 64 -23.95 11.10 0.76
N VAL A 65 -22.67 10.84 0.52
CA VAL A 65 -21.98 11.11 -0.74
C VAL A 65 -21.85 9.82 -1.55
N GLY A 66 -22.82 9.55 -2.41
CA GLY A 66 -22.82 8.40 -3.31
C GLY A 66 -21.79 8.56 -4.45
N ALA A 67 -21.02 7.50 -4.74
CA ALA A 67 -20.27 7.39 -5.98
C ALA A 67 -21.26 7.41 -7.16
N SER A 68 -21.07 8.35 -8.08
CA SER A 68 -22.02 8.61 -9.17
C SER A 68 -22.34 7.33 -9.97
N ALA A 69 -23.61 6.93 -10.00
CA ALA A 69 -24.08 5.83 -10.84
C ALA A 69 -24.08 6.29 -12.30
N VAL A 70 -23.26 5.63 -13.11
CA VAL A 70 -23.00 5.92 -14.53
C VAL A 70 -24.26 5.94 -15.39
N VAL A 71 -24.42 7.00 -16.20
CA VAL A 71 -25.28 7.04 -17.40
C VAL A 71 -24.54 6.30 -18.54
N PRO A 72 -25.12 5.31 -19.23
CA PRO A 72 -24.41 4.58 -20.27
C PRO A 72 -24.46 5.36 -21.58
N ALA A 73 -23.31 5.88 -22.03
CA ALA A 73 -23.16 6.43 -23.37
C ALA A 73 -21.99 5.77 -24.11
N ALA A 74 -22.38 4.98 -25.13
CA ALA A 74 -21.68 4.61 -26.35
C ALA A 74 -20.38 3.77 -26.26
N VAL A 75 -20.48 2.59 -26.90
CA VAL A 75 -19.46 1.58 -27.12
C VAL A 75 -18.31 2.12 -27.97
N THR A 76 -17.09 2.05 -27.43
CA THR A 76 -15.83 1.98 -28.19
C THR A 76 -15.19 0.62 -27.92
N PRO A 77 -14.75 -0.17 -28.91
CA PRO A 77 -14.19 -1.49 -28.66
C PRO A 77 -12.89 -1.37 -27.84
N ALA A 78 -12.97 -2.03 -26.69
CA ALA A 78 -11.96 -2.15 -25.66
C ALA A 78 -10.61 -2.68 -26.18
N ALA A 79 -9.58 -1.84 -26.08
CA ALA A 79 -8.33 -2.28 -25.46
C ALA A 79 -8.34 -1.74 -24.03
N THR A 80 -9.23 -2.28 -23.19
CA THR A 80 -9.12 -2.09 -21.75
C THR A 80 -7.84 -2.83 -21.36
N ALA A 81 -6.71 -2.11 -21.34
CA ALA A 81 -5.63 -2.47 -20.44
C ALA A 81 -6.31 -2.51 -19.08
N ALA A 82 -6.64 -3.71 -18.61
CA ALA A 82 -7.31 -3.90 -17.33
C ALA A 82 -6.53 -3.08 -16.31
N GLN A 83 -7.10 -1.96 -15.88
CA GLN A 83 -6.48 -1.03 -14.96
C GLN A 83 -6.30 -1.81 -13.67
N ARG A 84 -5.11 -2.37 -13.48
CA ARG A 84 -4.84 -3.30 -12.41
C ARG A 84 -4.88 -2.50 -11.12
N GLY A 85 -5.72 -2.94 -10.18
CA GLY A 85 -5.85 -2.28 -8.89
C GLY A 85 -4.47 -2.13 -8.22
N PRO A 86 -4.24 -1.02 -7.50
CA PRO A 86 -2.99 -0.80 -6.77
C PRO A 86 -2.71 -1.96 -5.81
N MET A 87 -1.42 -2.28 -5.61
CA MET A 87 -1.01 -3.34 -4.66
C MET A 87 -1.53 -3.00 -3.26
N GLY A 88 -2.15 -3.97 -2.60
CA GLY A 88 -2.60 -3.81 -1.22
C GLY A 88 -1.42 -3.71 -0.24
N ASN A 89 -1.63 -3.06 0.90
CA ASN A 89 -0.59 -2.86 1.93
C ASN A 89 0.10 -4.18 2.34
N GLY A 90 -0.67 -5.25 2.57
CA GLY A 90 -0.13 -6.56 2.93
C GLY A 90 0.76 -7.18 1.84
N GLU A 91 0.45 -6.91 0.57
CA GLU A 91 1.26 -7.37 -0.55
C GLU A 91 2.61 -6.63 -0.61
N LEU A 92 2.61 -5.31 -0.38
CA LEU A 92 3.83 -4.51 -0.30
C LEU A 92 4.72 -4.94 0.86
N ILE A 93 4.13 -5.15 2.04
CA ILE A 93 4.85 -5.65 3.22
C ILE A 93 5.42 -7.05 2.92
N GLY A 94 4.62 -7.95 2.35
CA GLY A 94 5.06 -9.31 2.01
C GLY A 94 6.21 -9.31 1.01
N VAL A 95 6.16 -8.48 -0.04
CA VAL A 95 7.26 -8.33 -1.00
C VAL A 95 8.49 -7.72 -0.33
N GLY A 96 8.32 -6.73 0.54
CA GLY A 96 9.41 -6.12 1.30
C GLY A 96 10.13 -7.11 2.21
N VAL A 97 9.37 -7.90 2.98
CA VAL A 97 9.92 -8.94 3.87
C VAL A 97 10.66 -10.01 3.06
N LEU A 98 10.05 -10.54 1.99
CA LEU A 98 10.71 -11.51 1.13
C LEU A 98 11.96 -10.92 0.48
N GLY A 99 11.90 -9.70 -0.03
CA GLY A 99 13.07 -8.99 -0.57
C GLY A 99 14.19 -8.86 0.45
N GLY A 100 13.84 -8.55 1.71
CA GLY A 100 14.78 -8.56 2.84
C GLY A 100 15.42 -9.93 3.07
N VAL A 101 14.65 -11.03 3.01
CA VAL A 101 15.18 -12.40 3.12
C VAL A 101 16.18 -12.70 2.00
N TYR A 102 15.87 -12.35 0.75
CA TYR A 102 16.81 -12.51 -0.36
C TYR A 102 18.08 -11.66 -0.20
N ALA A 103 17.95 -10.44 0.34
CA ALA A 103 19.10 -9.60 0.67
C ALA A 103 19.97 -10.23 1.78
N LEU A 104 19.35 -10.80 2.82
CA LEU A 104 20.07 -11.55 3.86
C LEU A 104 20.77 -12.78 3.29
N PHE A 105 20.20 -13.47 2.30
CA PHE A 105 20.89 -14.57 1.63
C PHE A 105 22.11 -14.10 0.85
N ALA A 106 22.02 -12.97 0.13
CA ALA A 106 23.18 -12.38 -0.54
C ALA A 106 24.30 -12.08 0.48
N ILE A 107 23.96 -11.51 1.64
CA ILE A 107 24.89 -11.26 2.74
C ILE A 107 25.48 -12.58 3.28
N GLY A 108 24.65 -13.61 3.48
CA GLY A 108 25.10 -14.94 3.92
C GLY A 108 26.10 -15.57 2.95
N TRP A 109 25.90 -15.41 1.64
CA TRP A 109 26.84 -15.84 0.61
C TRP A 109 28.14 -15.02 0.61
N ILE A 110 28.07 -13.71 0.87
CA ILE A 110 29.27 -12.88 1.06
C ILE A 110 30.08 -13.39 2.26
N ILE A 111 29.46 -13.51 3.43
CA ILE A 111 30.14 -13.92 4.67
C ILE A 111 30.72 -15.34 4.52
N GLY A 112 29.92 -16.29 4.03
CA GLY A 112 30.36 -17.67 3.84
C GLY A 112 31.44 -17.81 2.78
N GLY A 113 31.34 -17.04 1.69
CA GLY A 113 32.43 -16.90 0.71
C GLY A 113 33.69 -16.38 1.39
N LEU A 114 33.62 -15.27 2.13
CA LEU A 114 34.79 -14.73 2.81
C LEU A 114 35.46 -15.75 3.75
N ARG A 115 34.68 -16.58 4.44
CA ARG A 115 35.20 -17.68 5.27
C ARG A 115 35.93 -18.77 4.46
N LEU A 116 35.54 -18.99 3.21
CA LEU A 116 36.18 -19.97 2.32
C LEU A 116 37.46 -19.42 1.68
N GLN A 117 37.71 -18.10 1.77
CA GLN A 117 38.89 -17.46 1.16
C GLN A 117 40.21 -18.09 1.60
N ASP A 118 40.30 -18.52 2.86
CA ASP A 118 41.52 -19.09 3.44
C ASP A 118 41.84 -20.48 2.86
N TRP A 119 40.82 -21.19 2.36
CA TRP A 119 40.95 -22.54 1.81
C TRP A 119 41.11 -22.54 0.28
N ARG A 120 40.86 -21.41 -0.39
CA ARG A 120 40.91 -21.28 -1.86
C ARG A 120 42.12 -21.93 -2.55
N PRO A 121 43.37 -21.79 -2.05
CA PRO A 121 44.54 -22.31 -2.76
C PRO A 121 44.47 -23.83 -3.03
N PHE A 122 43.65 -24.56 -2.28
CA PHE A 122 43.50 -26.00 -2.38
C PHE A 122 42.31 -26.46 -3.22
N LEU A 123 41.35 -25.57 -3.54
CA LEU A 123 40.13 -25.93 -4.25
C LEU A 123 40.14 -25.52 -5.72
N VAL A 124 40.61 -24.30 -6.01
CA VAL A 124 40.32 -23.65 -7.31
C VAL A 124 41.20 -22.41 -7.55
N SER A 125 41.38 -22.02 -8.81
CA SER A 125 42.07 -20.77 -9.18
C SER A 125 41.33 -19.52 -8.67
N ASP A 126 42.07 -18.42 -8.44
CA ASP A 126 41.47 -17.19 -7.89
C ASP A 126 40.37 -16.60 -8.77
N ALA A 127 40.52 -16.69 -10.10
CA ALA A 127 39.52 -16.20 -11.07
C ALA A 127 38.21 -16.99 -10.99
N MET A 128 38.29 -18.32 -10.97
CA MET A 128 37.11 -19.18 -10.87
C MET A 128 36.41 -19.00 -9.52
N TYR A 129 37.18 -18.89 -8.43
CA TYR A 129 36.64 -18.61 -7.13
C TYR A 129 35.85 -17.28 -7.10
N ARG A 130 36.47 -16.20 -7.60
CA ARG A 130 35.85 -14.87 -7.62
C ARG A 130 34.59 -14.86 -8.48
N GLY A 131 34.62 -15.53 -9.63
CA GLY A 131 33.45 -15.68 -10.49
C GLY A 131 32.31 -16.41 -9.77
N SER A 132 32.61 -17.55 -9.12
CA SER A 132 31.60 -18.33 -8.39
C SER A 132 31.02 -17.57 -7.19
N LEU A 133 31.84 -16.82 -6.45
CA LEU A 133 31.41 -16.02 -5.31
C LEU A 133 30.42 -14.95 -5.76
N TRP A 134 30.78 -14.15 -6.77
CA TRP A 134 29.88 -13.09 -7.25
C TRP A 134 28.60 -13.67 -7.86
N LEU A 135 28.71 -14.80 -8.57
CA LEU A 135 27.53 -15.47 -9.11
C LEU A 135 26.59 -15.94 -7.99
N ALA A 136 27.13 -16.52 -6.91
CA ALA A 136 26.35 -16.97 -5.77
C ALA A 136 25.70 -15.81 -5.00
N VAL A 137 26.39 -14.67 -4.86
CA VAL A 137 25.86 -13.46 -4.22
C VAL A 137 24.77 -12.82 -5.08
N LEU A 138 24.95 -12.79 -6.40
CA LEU A 138 23.96 -12.23 -7.33
C LEU A 138 22.77 -13.15 -7.57
N ALA A 139 22.92 -14.47 -7.43
CA ALA A 139 21.85 -15.44 -7.64
C ALA A 139 20.53 -15.10 -6.89
N PRO A 140 20.53 -14.82 -5.57
CA PRO A 140 19.31 -14.43 -4.86
C PRO A 140 18.71 -13.11 -5.35
N VAL A 141 19.56 -12.13 -5.67
CA VAL A 141 19.12 -10.82 -6.18
C VAL A 141 18.46 -10.98 -7.55
N LEU A 142 19.11 -11.73 -8.44
CA LEU A 142 18.62 -11.99 -9.79
C LEU A 142 17.34 -12.82 -9.76
N TRP A 143 17.27 -13.87 -8.95
CA TRP A 143 16.05 -14.67 -8.82
C TRP A 143 14.85 -13.82 -8.39
N PHE A 144 15.02 -13.04 -7.31
CA PHE A 144 13.96 -12.15 -6.83
C PHE A 144 13.53 -11.16 -7.90
N ALA A 145 14.49 -10.49 -8.55
CA ALA A 145 14.20 -9.53 -9.63
C ALA A 145 13.50 -10.21 -10.81
N THR A 146 13.98 -11.36 -11.27
CA THR A 146 13.38 -12.12 -12.38
C THR A 146 11.97 -12.54 -12.05
N VAL A 147 11.73 -13.17 -10.89
CA VAL A 147 10.38 -13.58 -10.48
C VAL A 147 9.47 -12.35 -10.35
N PHE A 148 9.94 -11.28 -9.74
CA PHE A 148 9.15 -10.05 -9.56
C PHE A 148 8.76 -9.42 -10.91
N LEU A 149 9.70 -9.31 -11.85
CA LEU A 149 9.44 -8.75 -13.18
C LEU A 149 8.50 -9.66 -13.99
N LEU A 150 8.76 -10.97 -14.00
CA LEU A 150 8.02 -11.93 -14.84
C LEU A 150 6.58 -12.14 -14.35
N THR A 151 6.35 -12.02 -13.04
CA THR A 151 5.02 -12.21 -12.44
C THR A 151 4.23 -10.91 -12.26
N ARG A 152 4.77 -9.76 -12.70
CA ARG A 152 4.09 -8.46 -12.60
C ARG A 152 2.72 -8.45 -13.29
N LEU A 153 2.56 -9.23 -14.36
CA LEU A 153 1.31 -9.39 -15.13
C LEU A 153 0.46 -10.59 -14.66
N SER A 154 0.98 -11.40 -13.73
CA SER A 154 0.36 -12.65 -13.30
C SER A 154 -0.45 -12.47 -12.02
N ARG A 155 -1.19 -13.53 -11.62
CA ARG A 155 -1.86 -13.58 -10.32
C ARG A 155 -0.82 -13.50 -9.19
N ALA A 156 -1.11 -12.72 -8.15
CA ALA A 156 -0.18 -12.47 -7.04
C ALA A 156 0.32 -13.77 -6.36
N TRP A 157 -0.52 -14.80 -6.24
CA TRP A 157 -0.12 -16.09 -5.62
C TRP A 157 1.00 -16.80 -6.39
N VAL A 158 1.04 -16.70 -7.73
CA VAL A 158 2.10 -17.30 -8.55
C VAL A 158 3.45 -16.67 -8.20
N ARG A 159 3.49 -15.35 -8.00
CA ARG A 159 4.69 -14.65 -7.53
C ARG A 159 5.15 -15.18 -6.17
N PHE A 160 4.24 -15.25 -5.20
CA PHE A 160 4.60 -15.71 -3.86
C PHE A 160 5.05 -17.18 -3.85
N ALA A 161 4.43 -18.05 -4.64
CA ALA A 161 4.86 -19.45 -4.78
C ALA A 161 6.30 -19.55 -5.32
N TRP A 162 6.63 -18.81 -6.39
CA TRP A 162 7.99 -18.81 -6.95
C TRP A 162 9.02 -18.17 -6.03
N LEU A 163 8.65 -17.12 -5.30
CA LEU A 163 9.53 -16.52 -4.31
C LEU A 163 9.76 -17.46 -3.11
N ALA A 164 8.74 -18.15 -2.62
CA ALA A 164 8.89 -19.13 -1.55
C ALA A 164 9.76 -20.31 -1.98
N ALA A 165 9.58 -20.81 -3.22
CA ALA A 165 10.45 -21.84 -3.78
C ALA A 165 11.91 -21.38 -3.86
N GLY A 166 12.14 -20.15 -4.33
CA GLY A 166 13.49 -19.58 -4.35
C GLY A 166 14.08 -19.38 -2.95
N VAL A 167 13.26 -19.09 -1.93
CA VAL A 167 13.74 -18.98 -0.55
C VAL A 167 14.37 -20.31 -0.11
N VAL A 168 13.69 -21.43 -0.35
CA VAL A 168 14.24 -22.76 -0.01
C VAL A 168 15.47 -23.09 -0.86
N LEU A 169 15.46 -22.73 -2.15
CA LEU A 169 16.55 -23.06 -3.06
C LEU A 169 17.85 -22.29 -2.77
N LEU A 170 17.73 -21.00 -2.46
CA LEU A 170 18.85 -20.05 -2.42
C LEU A 170 19.38 -19.80 -1.01
N VAL A 171 18.84 -20.50 0.00
CA VAL A 171 19.46 -20.55 1.33
C VAL A 171 20.94 -20.90 1.15
N PRO A 172 21.85 -20.23 1.87
CA PRO A 172 23.27 -20.58 1.89
C PRO A 172 23.53 -21.91 2.64
N TRP A 173 22.92 -23.00 2.18
CA TRP A 173 23.01 -24.36 2.71
C TRP A 173 24.42 -24.81 3.10
N PRO A 174 25.48 -24.65 2.27
CA PRO A 174 26.81 -25.11 2.67
C PRO A 174 27.25 -24.52 4.01
N PHE A 175 26.94 -23.25 4.28
CA PHE A 175 27.35 -22.58 5.51
C PHE A 175 26.40 -22.88 6.68
N VAL A 176 25.11 -23.05 6.42
CA VAL A 176 24.13 -23.50 7.42
C VAL A 176 24.50 -24.87 7.97
N LEU A 177 24.87 -25.81 7.09
CA LEU A 177 25.24 -27.17 7.47
C LEU A 177 26.54 -27.20 8.28
N ILE A 178 27.55 -26.38 7.92
CA ILE A 178 28.82 -26.30 8.65
C ILE A 178 28.65 -25.58 10.00
N GLY A 179 27.80 -24.55 10.08
CA GLY A 179 27.52 -23.81 11.30
C GLY A 179 26.77 -24.62 12.35
N ALA A 180 25.89 -25.53 11.94
CA ALA A 180 25.10 -26.38 12.84
C ALA A 180 25.93 -27.45 13.59
N VAL A 181 27.12 -27.79 13.08
CA VAL A 181 28.01 -28.83 13.65
C VAL A 181 29.02 -28.23 14.65
N GLY A 182 29.12 -26.90 14.74
CA GLY A 182 30.11 -26.20 15.58
C GLY A 182 29.67 -25.83 17.00
N GLN A 183 28.59 -26.42 17.52
CA GLN A 183 28.17 -26.28 18.92
C GLN A 183 28.55 -27.50 19.74
#